data_AF-A0A420YI36-F1
#
_entry.id   AF-A0A420YI36-F1
#
_cell.length_a   1.000
_cell.length_b   1.000
_cell.length_c   1.000
_cell.angle_alpha   90.00
_cell.angle_beta   90.00
_cell.angle_gamma   90.00
#
_symmetry.space_group_name_H-M   'P 1'
#
loop_
_entity.id
_entity.type
_entity.pdbx_description
1 polymer ?
#
loop_
_entity_poly.entity_id
_entity_poly.type
_entity_poly.pdbx_seq_one_letter_code
_entity_poly.pdbx_strand_id
1 'polypeptide(L)'
;MAMDIAVIATDKTVVLALRALQFIFSIIVIGTDSYAIHKAGKFTQVDNAYMVPSSWGYFMFCAVWTFLVVIFLVVAEWRFQEHLLVAIARVALDVVTLFFWFGGFIAVATGLDARSCPAGNTFCSSIKTATVFGAFDWLLFVMTAVPAVMLVWYSYRRPKDTGKGATSAV
;
A
#
# COMPACT_ATOMS: atom_id res chain seq x y z
N MET A 1 18.87 -9.57 12.29
CA MET A 1 17.76 -8.65 11.95
C MET A 1 17.93 -7.96 10.59
N ALA A 2 18.95 -7.11 10.36
CA ALA A 2 19.15 -6.50 9.04
C ALA A 2 19.46 -7.52 7.92
N MET A 3 20.16 -8.61 8.26
CA MET A 3 20.47 -9.71 7.34
C MET A 3 19.22 -10.53 6.97
N ASP A 4 18.31 -10.77 7.92
CA ASP A 4 17.06 -11.52 7.70
C ASP A 4 16.10 -10.75 6.78
N ILE A 5 16.04 -9.42 6.95
CA ILE A 5 15.22 -8.54 6.12
C ILE A 5 15.74 -8.48 4.66
N ALA A 6 17.05 -8.50 4.47
CA ALA A 6 17.65 -8.53 3.14
C ALA A 6 17.37 -9.88 2.43
N VAL A 7 17.40 -11.00 3.15
CA VAL A 7 17.07 -12.33 2.60
C VAL A 7 15.62 -12.38 2.11
N ILE A 8 14.67 -11.88 2.91
CA ILE A 8 13.24 -11.77 2.53
C ILE A 8 13.06 -10.92 1.28
N ALA A 9 13.82 -9.82 1.14
CA ALA A 9 13.75 -8.93 -0.02
C ALA A 9 14.41 -9.50 -1.29
N THR A 10 15.24 -10.53 -1.18
CA THR A 10 16.00 -11.11 -2.30
C THR A 10 15.28 -12.32 -2.92
N ASP A 11 14.44 -13.01 -2.16
CA ASP A 11 13.66 -14.14 -2.69
C ASP A 11 12.49 -13.64 -3.55
N LYS A 12 12.57 -13.90 -4.85
CA LYS A 12 11.54 -13.54 -5.84
C LYS A 12 10.16 -14.11 -5.47
N THR A 13 10.11 -15.30 -4.88
CA THR A 13 8.87 -15.97 -4.47
C THR A 13 8.22 -15.21 -3.31
N VAL A 14 9.02 -14.80 -2.34
CA VAL A 14 8.53 -14.05 -1.17
C VAL A 14 8.05 -12.67 -1.57
N VAL A 15 8.80 -11.97 -2.43
CA VAL A 15 8.38 -10.67 -2.98
C VAL A 15 7.06 -10.81 -3.74
N LEU A 16 6.93 -11.81 -4.61
CA LEU A 16 5.69 -12.04 -5.36
C LEU A 16 4.52 -12.39 -4.43
N ALA A 17 4.74 -13.20 -3.40
CA ALA A 17 3.73 -13.53 -2.41
C ALA A 17 3.25 -12.30 -1.63
N LEU A 18 4.18 -11.40 -1.24
CA LEU A 18 3.83 -10.13 -0.59
C LEU A 18 2.98 -9.25 -1.53
N ARG A 19 3.34 -9.15 -2.82
CA ARG A 19 2.54 -8.40 -3.81
C ARG A 19 1.17 -9.01 -4.02
N ALA A 20 1.07 -10.34 -4.08
CA ALA A 20 -0.21 -11.03 -4.20
C ALA A 20 -1.09 -10.78 -2.97
N LEU A 21 -0.51 -10.79 -1.77
CA LEU A 21 -1.24 -10.52 -0.54
C LEU A 21 -1.75 -9.07 -0.48
N GLN A 22 -0.91 -8.10 -0.85
CA GLN A 22 -1.31 -6.69 -0.99
C GLN A 22 -2.51 -6.54 -1.95
N PHE A 23 -2.44 -7.21 -3.09
CA PHE A 23 -3.52 -7.21 -4.08
C PHE A 23 -4.82 -7.83 -3.56
N ILE A 24 -4.72 -8.98 -2.88
CA ILE A 24 -5.88 -9.67 -2.30
C ILE A 24 -6.53 -8.80 -1.21
N PHE A 25 -5.75 -8.18 -0.34
CA PHE A 25 -6.29 -7.29 0.70
C PHE A 25 -6.98 -6.07 0.09
N SER A 26 -6.40 -5.48 -0.96
CA SER A 26 -7.06 -4.42 -1.71
C SER A 26 -8.40 -4.87 -2.33
N ILE A 27 -8.52 -6.10 -2.86
CA ILE A 27 -9.80 -6.64 -3.36
C ILE A 27 -10.83 -6.73 -2.23
N ILE A 28 -10.42 -7.27 -1.08
CA ILE A 28 -11.29 -7.42 0.08
C ILE A 28 -11.81 -6.05 0.54
N VAL A 29 -10.94 -5.04 0.58
CA VAL A 29 -11.32 -3.67 0.94
C VAL A 29 -12.32 -3.11 -0.07
N ILE A 30 -12.09 -3.24 -1.38
CA ILE A 30 -13.05 -2.78 -2.40
C ILE A 30 -14.41 -3.47 -2.22
N GLY A 31 -14.43 -4.78 -2.01
CA GLY A 31 -15.69 -5.53 -1.85
C GLY A 31 -16.47 -5.10 -0.60
N THR A 32 -15.79 -4.99 0.53
CA THR A 32 -16.40 -4.64 1.82
C THR A 32 -16.84 -3.18 1.91
N ASP A 33 -16.05 -2.27 1.33
CA ASP A 33 -16.34 -0.84 1.29
C ASP A 33 -17.43 -0.52 0.25
N SER A 34 -17.46 -1.21 -0.89
CA SER A 34 -18.52 -1.02 -1.92
C SER A 34 -19.87 -1.45 -1.39
N TYR A 35 -19.91 -2.57 -0.67
CA TYR A 35 -21.12 -3.05 -0.01
C TYR A 35 -21.62 -2.04 1.03
N ALA A 36 -20.70 -1.49 1.82
CA ALA A 36 -21.01 -0.49 2.82
C ALA A 36 -21.57 0.79 2.21
N ILE A 37 -20.93 1.33 1.16
CA ILE A 37 -21.41 2.52 0.43
C ILE A 37 -22.80 2.29 -0.14
N HIS A 38 -23.04 1.15 -0.80
CA HIS A 38 -24.35 0.82 -1.38
C HIS A 38 -25.45 0.71 -0.33
N LYS A 39 -25.14 0.14 0.84
CA LYS A 39 -26.10 0.05 1.95
C LYS A 39 -26.30 1.40 2.63
N ALA A 40 -25.23 2.13 2.90
CA ALA A 40 -25.30 3.46 3.52
C ALA A 40 -26.12 4.43 2.67
N GLY A 41 -25.91 4.47 1.36
CA GLY A 41 -26.69 5.31 0.44
C GLY A 41 -28.19 4.97 0.39
N LYS A 42 -28.59 3.75 0.79
CA LYS A 42 -30.01 3.39 0.98
C LYS A 42 -30.56 3.77 2.35
N PHE A 43 -29.71 3.87 3.37
CA PHE A 43 -30.09 4.21 4.74
C PHE A 43 -30.09 5.72 5.00
N THR A 44 -29.25 6.50 4.31
CA THR A 44 -29.13 7.96 4.45
C THR A 44 -29.90 8.74 3.40
N GLN A 45 -30.97 8.17 2.85
CA GLN A 45 -31.84 8.82 1.87
C GLN A 45 -32.69 9.90 2.57
N VAL A 46 -32.10 11.06 2.82
CA VAL A 46 -32.77 12.27 3.29
C VAL A 46 -32.70 13.27 2.14
N ASP A 47 -33.85 13.68 1.60
CA ASP A 47 -33.98 14.71 0.55
C ASP A 47 -33.17 14.48 -0.75
N ASN A 48 -33.23 13.27 -1.32
CA ASN A 48 -32.60 12.92 -2.62
C ASN A 48 -31.07 13.09 -2.70
N ALA A 49 -30.39 13.34 -1.56
CA ALA A 49 -28.93 13.46 -1.51
C ALA A 49 -28.32 12.19 -0.92
N TYR A 50 -27.51 11.48 -1.72
CA TYR A 50 -26.68 10.38 -1.24
C TYR A 50 -25.52 10.94 -0.41
N MET A 51 -25.67 11.00 0.92
CA MET A 51 -24.58 11.44 1.80
C MET A 51 -23.72 10.25 2.19
N VAL A 52 -22.68 9.99 1.40
CA VAL A 52 -21.62 9.00 1.68
C VAL A 52 -20.45 9.74 2.37
N PRO A 53 -19.91 9.23 3.49
CA PRO A 53 -18.74 9.83 4.13
C PRO A 53 -17.54 9.90 3.18
N SER A 54 -16.88 11.07 3.10
CA SER A 54 -15.70 11.27 2.26
C SER A 54 -14.53 10.34 2.61
N SER A 55 -14.46 9.88 3.86
CA SER A 55 -13.46 8.90 4.32
C SER A 55 -13.59 7.55 3.62
N TRP A 56 -14.80 7.12 3.26
CA TRP A 56 -15.03 5.86 2.56
C TRP A 56 -14.60 5.99 1.10
N GLY A 57 -14.88 7.13 0.46
CA GLY A 57 -14.37 7.44 -0.87
C GLY A 57 -12.84 7.48 -0.97
N TYR A 58 -12.16 7.98 0.07
CA TYR A 58 -10.70 7.96 0.13
C TYR A 58 -10.14 6.53 0.27
N PHE A 59 -10.82 5.66 1.02
CA PHE A 59 -10.42 4.26 1.18
C PHE A 59 -10.55 3.47 -0.13
N MET A 60 -11.62 3.73 -0.90
CA MET A 60 -11.74 3.25 -2.29
C MET A 60 -10.60 3.72 -3.16
N PHE A 61 -10.24 5.00 -3.09
CA PHE A 61 -9.12 5.54 -3.85
C PHE A 61 -7.81 4.81 -3.50
N CYS A 62 -7.54 4.56 -2.22
CA CYS A 62 -6.35 3.82 -1.77
C CYS A 62 -6.30 2.41 -2.37
N ALA A 63 -7.44 1.71 -2.40
CA ALA A 63 -7.51 0.38 -2.96
C ALA A 63 -7.31 0.37 -4.49
N VAL A 64 -8.00 1.25 -5.23
CA VAL A 64 -7.82 1.37 -6.69
C VAL A 64 -6.39 1.79 -7.04
N TRP A 65 -5.79 2.70 -6.27
CA TRP A 65 -4.39 3.08 -6.40
C TRP A 65 -3.46 1.86 -6.23
N THR A 66 -3.73 1.02 -5.24
CA THR A 66 -2.95 -0.20 -4.97
C THR A 66 -2.99 -1.17 -6.14
N PHE A 67 -4.13 -1.32 -6.81
CA PHE A 67 -4.22 -2.09 -8.06
C PHE A 67 -3.26 -1.57 -9.13
N LEU A 68 -3.25 -0.26 -9.36
CA LEU A 68 -2.37 0.37 -10.35
C LEU A 68 -0.89 0.16 -9.99
N VAL A 69 -0.54 0.33 -8.71
CA VAL A 69 0.82 0.12 -8.21
C VAL A 69 1.25 -1.33 -8.39
N VAL A 70 0.43 -2.30 -7.96
CA VAL A 70 0.77 -3.73 -8.11
C VAL A 70 0.95 -4.10 -9.59
N ILE A 71 0.05 -3.65 -10.47
CA ILE A 71 0.17 -3.90 -11.91
C ILE A 71 1.47 -3.29 -12.46
N PHE A 72 1.76 -2.02 -12.13
CA PHE A 72 2.98 -1.36 -12.55
C PHE A 72 4.23 -2.12 -12.08
N LEU A 73 4.25 -2.56 -10.82
CA LEU A 73 5.39 -3.26 -10.23
C LEU A 73 5.60 -4.65 -10.82
N VAL A 74 4.53 -5.40 -11.09
CA VAL A 74 4.62 -6.67 -11.82
C VAL A 74 5.17 -6.44 -13.23
N VAL A 75 4.65 -5.47 -13.97
CA VAL A 75 5.15 -5.17 -15.32
C VAL A 75 6.61 -4.71 -15.28
N ALA A 76 6.99 -3.89 -14.31
CA ALA A 76 8.35 -3.40 -14.11
C ALA A 76 9.33 -4.56 -13.86
N GLU A 77 8.94 -5.53 -13.02
CA GLU A 77 9.76 -6.71 -12.74
C GLU A 77 9.98 -7.58 -13.99
N TRP A 78 9.00 -7.65 -14.89
CA TRP A 78 9.12 -8.46 -16.11
C TRP A 78 9.93 -7.79 -17.24
N ARG A 79 9.94 -6.46 -17.33
CA ARG A 79 10.48 -5.73 -18.49
C ARG A 79 11.76 -4.93 -18.24
N PHE A 80 12.03 -4.47 -17.01
CA PHE A 80 13.00 -3.38 -16.78
C PHE A 80 13.93 -3.59 -15.58
N GLN A 81 14.49 -4.80 -15.44
CA GLN A 81 15.36 -5.19 -14.32
C GLN A 81 16.61 -4.30 -14.13
N GLU A 82 17.05 -3.54 -15.13
CA GLU A 82 18.37 -2.87 -15.12
C GLU A 82 18.33 -1.33 -15.03
N HIS A 83 17.15 -0.71 -14.99
CA HIS A 83 17.05 0.75 -14.99
C HIS A 83 16.93 1.35 -13.58
N LEU A 84 17.91 2.18 -13.19
CA LEU A 84 17.91 2.93 -11.92
C LEU A 84 16.61 3.73 -11.70
N LEU A 85 16.02 4.28 -12.77
CA LEU A 85 14.75 5.01 -12.70
C LEU A 85 13.59 4.13 -12.23
N VAL A 86 13.57 2.87 -12.64
CA VAL A 86 12.53 1.91 -12.24
C VAL A 86 12.72 1.49 -10.77
N ALA A 87 13.97 1.38 -10.31
CA ALA A 87 14.26 1.15 -8.90
C ALA A 87 13.80 2.32 -8.01
N ILE A 88 14.05 3.56 -8.43
CA ILE A 88 13.57 4.76 -7.71
C ILE A 88 12.05 4.83 -7.73
N ALA A 89 11.42 4.61 -8.89
CA ALA A 89 9.97 4.60 -9.03
C ALA A 89 9.31 3.54 -8.14
N ARG A 90 9.89 2.34 -8.05
CA ARG A 90 9.41 1.27 -7.17
C ARG A 90 9.39 1.70 -5.71
N VAL A 91 10.49 2.27 -5.22
CA VAL A 91 10.58 2.78 -3.84
C VAL A 91 9.58 3.91 -3.61
N ALA A 92 9.46 4.84 -4.55
CA ALA A 92 8.53 5.95 -4.44
C ALA A 92 7.07 5.47 -4.38
N LEU A 93 6.67 4.53 -5.23
CA LEU A 93 5.32 3.98 -5.24
C LEU A 93 5.01 3.23 -3.93
N ASP A 94 5.94 2.42 -3.42
CA ASP A 94 5.75 1.72 -2.15
C ASP A 94 5.56 2.71 -0.99
N VAL A 95 6.37 3.77 -0.92
CA VAL A 95 6.27 4.79 0.14
C VAL A 95 4.99 5.62 0.03
N VAL A 96 4.60 6.04 -1.18
CA VAL A 96 3.34 6.78 -1.40
C VAL A 96 2.14 5.93 -0.99
N THR A 97 2.15 4.65 -1.38
CA THR A 97 1.06 3.72 -1.08
C THR A 97 0.97 3.43 0.42
N LEU A 98 2.11 3.29 1.10
CA LEU A 98 2.19 3.21 2.56
C LEU A 98 1.47 4.39 3.23
N PHE A 99 1.75 5.62 2.81
CA PHE A 99 1.10 6.80 3.40
C PHE A 99 -0.40 6.86 3.10
N PHE A 100 -0.80 6.45 1.90
CA PHE A 100 -2.23 6.40 1.53
C PHE A 100 -3.00 5.42 2.40
N TRP A 101 -2.48 4.19 2.57
CA TRP A 101 -3.11 3.22 3.47
C TRP A 101 -3.13 3.69 4.92
N PHE A 102 -2.05 4.32 5.39
CA PHE A 102 -1.97 4.88 6.75
C PHE A 102 -3.07 5.92 7.00
N GLY A 103 -3.19 6.91 6.11
CA GLY A 103 -4.26 7.91 6.20
C GLY A 103 -5.65 7.27 6.05
N GLY A 104 -5.75 6.25 5.20
CA GLY A 104 -7.01 5.62 4.83
C GLY A 104 -7.68 4.92 6.01
N PHE A 105 -6.96 4.02 6.68
CA PHE A 105 -7.57 3.27 7.78
C PHE A 105 -7.85 4.17 8.98
N ILE A 106 -7.03 5.20 9.22
CA ILE A 106 -7.24 6.17 10.31
C ILE A 106 -8.47 7.04 10.02
N ALA A 107 -8.63 7.53 8.78
CA ALA A 107 -9.78 8.33 8.38
C ALA A 107 -11.10 7.55 8.52
N VAL A 108 -11.09 6.26 8.15
CA VAL A 108 -12.26 5.40 8.33
C VAL A 108 -12.50 5.10 9.80
N ALA A 109 -11.44 4.76 10.58
CA ALA A 109 -11.55 4.45 12.00
C ALA A 109 -12.12 5.61 12.83
N THR A 110 -11.69 6.85 12.54
CA THR A 110 -12.19 8.05 13.21
C THR A 110 -13.57 8.47 12.72
N GLY A 111 -13.96 8.12 11.48
CA GLY A 111 -15.30 8.35 10.96
C GLY A 111 -16.38 7.38 11.46
N LEU A 112 -15.99 6.34 12.21
CA LEU A 112 -16.89 5.37 12.85
C LEU A 112 -17.46 5.91 14.17
N ASP A 113 -18.15 7.04 14.12
CA ASP A 113 -18.92 7.55 15.26
C ASP A 113 -20.29 6.88 15.37
N ALA A 114 -20.87 6.88 16.58
CA ALA A 114 -22.18 6.30 16.89
C ALA A 114 -23.36 6.82 16.05
N ARG A 115 -23.17 7.93 15.33
CA ARG A 115 -24.16 8.53 14.40
C ARG A 115 -24.10 7.89 13.00
N SER A 116 -22.93 7.39 12.59
CA SER A 116 -22.70 6.74 11.30
C SER A 116 -23.04 5.24 11.34
N CYS A 117 -23.03 4.63 12.52
CA CYS A 117 -23.36 3.23 12.74
C CYS A 117 -24.33 3.04 13.92
N PRO A 118 -25.65 3.06 13.68
CA PRO A 118 -26.62 2.61 14.67
C PRO A 118 -26.42 1.11 15.00
N ALA A 119 -26.57 0.76 16.28
CA ALA A 119 -26.40 -0.63 16.73
C ALA A 119 -27.34 -1.59 15.97
N GLY A 120 -26.77 -2.66 15.41
CA GLY A 120 -27.52 -3.73 14.72
C GLY A 120 -27.37 -3.78 13.20
N ASN A 121 -26.72 -2.80 12.56
CA ASN A 121 -26.59 -2.79 11.10
C ASN A 121 -25.35 -3.53 10.58
N THR A 122 -25.58 -4.48 9.68
CA THR A 122 -24.55 -5.37 9.08
C THR A 122 -23.47 -4.59 8.30
N PHE A 123 -23.79 -3.41 7.76
CA PHE A 123 -22.82 -2.60 7.01
C PHE A 123 -21.69 -2.07 7.89
N CYS A 124 -21.94 -1.85 9.19
CA CYS A 124 -20.90 -1.35 10.09
C CYS A 124 -19.81 -2.40 10.36
N SER A 125 -20.23 -3.67 10.49
CA SER A 125 -19.30 -4.79 10.60
C SER A 125 -18.43 -4.92 9.34
N SER A 126 -19.00 -4.66 8.16
CA SER A 126 -18.28 -4.66 6.88
C SER A 126 -17.20 -3.56 6.84
N ILE A 127 -17.53 -2.33 7.21
CA ILE A 127 -16.54 -1.24 7.25
C ILE A 127 -15.45 -1.49 8.27
N LYS A 128 -15.81 -1.98 9.47
CA LYS A 128 -14.81 -2.33 10.47
C LYS A 128 -13.85 -3.40 9.95
N THR A 129 -14.37 -4.38 9.23
CA THR A 129 -13.57 -5.40 8.54
C THR A 129 -12.65 -4.77 7.50
N ALA A 130 -13.17 -3.86 6.67
CA ALA A 130 -12.37 -3.11 5.70
C ALA A 130 -11.23 -2.34 6.36
N THR A 131 -11.49 -1.65 7.47
CA THR A 131 -10.48 -0.91 8.24
C THR A 131 -9.35 -1.81 8.74
N VAL A 132 -9.69 -3.00 9.25
CA VAL A 132 -8.69 -3.98 9.72
C VAL A 132 -7.83 -4.48 8.57
N PHE A 133 -8.44 -4.84 7.43
CA PHE A 133 -7.68 -5.27 6.25
C PHE A 133 -6.79 -4.15 5.70
N GLY A 134 -7.23 -2.89 5.70
CA GLY A 134 -6.37 -1.78 5.30
C GLY A 134 -5.22 -1.50 6.28
N ALA A 135 -5.39 -1.75 7.58
CA ALA A 135 -4.29 -1.70 8.53
C ALA A 135 -3.27 -2.82 8.30
N PHE A 136 -3.72 -4.02 7.92
CA PHE A 136 -2.81 -5.10 7.50
C PHE A 136 -2.09 -4.78 6.19
N ASP A 137 -2.78 -4.18 5.23
CA ASP A 137 -2.15 -3.80 3.97
C ASP A 137 -1.09 -2.71 4.19
N TRP A 138 -1.36 -1.74 5.07
CA TRP A 138 -0.34 -0.79 5.54
C TRP A 138 0.92 -1.49 6.08
N LEU A 139 0.75 -2.52 6.93
CA LEU A 139 1.90 -3.29 7.45
C LEU A 139 2.67 -4.01 6.34
N LEU A 140 1.99 -4.56 5.33
CA LEU A 140 2.65 -5.17 4.19
C LEU A 140 3.47 -4.14 3.40
N PHE A 141 2.94 -2.95 3.20
CA PHE A 141 3.69 -1.86 2.56
C PHE A 141 4.87 -1.38 3.39
N VAL A 142 4.79 -1.39 4.72
CA VAL A 142 5.95 -1.14 5.60
C VAL A 142 7.01 -2.23 5.38
N MET A 143 6.60 -3.50 5.35
CA MET A 143 7.51 -4.63 5.12
C MET A 143 8.20 -4.56 3.76
N THR A 144 7.56 -4.04 2.71
CA THR A 144 8.18 -3.90 1.39
C THR A 144 8.97 -2.59 1.22
N ALA A 145 8.51 -1.48 1.81
CA ALA A 145 9.13 -0.17 1.66
C ALA A 145 10.42 -0.02 2.47
N VAL A 146 10.45 -0.50 3.72
CA VAL A 146 11.63 -0.34 4.61
C VAL A 146 12.90 -0.97 4.01
N PRO A 147 12.89 -2.23 3.54
CA PRO A 147 14.08 -2.83 2.92
C PRO A 147 14.49 -2.08 1.66
N ALA A 148 13.52 -1.68 0.83
CA ALA A 148 13.78 -0.98 -0.43
C ALA A 148 14.44 0.38 -0.19
N VAL A 149 13.96 1.15 0.79
CA VAL A 149 14.57 2.41 1.21
C VAL A 149 15.97 2.20 1.78
N MET A 150 16.15 1.19 2.64
CA MET A 150 17.45 0.87 3.22
C MET A 150 18.49 0.53 2.13
N LEU A 151 18.12 -0.27 1.13
CA LEU A 151 19.03 -0.61 0.03
C LEU A 151 19.48 0.61 -0.77
N VAL A 152 18.56 1.54 -1.05
CA VAL A 152 18.88 2.81 -1.73
C VAL A 152 19.74 3.71 -0.84
N TRP A 153 19.44 3.77 0.45
CA TRP A 153 20.21 4.57 1.40
C TRP A 153 21.64 4.07 1.57
N TYR A 154 21.82 2.74 1.67
CA TYR A 154 23.14 2.12 1.75
C TYR A 154 23.93 2.27 0.44
N SER A 155 23.27 2.15 -0.72
CA SER A 155 23.94 2.36 -2.01
C SER A 155 24.36 3.81 -2.21
N TYR A 156 23.56 4.78 -1.74
CA TYR A 156 23.92 6.19 -1.73
C TYR A 156 25.10 6.50 -0.78
N ARG A 157 25.16 5.85 0.38
CA ARG A 157 26.21 6.05 1.38
C ARG A 157 27.55 5.39 1.05
N ARG A 158 27.63 4.48 0.08
CA ARG A 158 28.93 3.94 -0.34
C ARG A 158 29.77 5.08 -0.94
N PRO A 159 30.94 5.40 -0.37
CA PRO A 159 31.88 6.29 -1.03
C PRO A 159 32.15 5.71 -2.43
N LYS A 160 32.09 6.55 -3.47
CA LYS A 160 32.77 6.20 -4.71
C LYS A 160 34.25 6.15 -4.34
N ASP A 161 34.80 4.97 -4.12
CA ASP A 161 36.24 4.78 -4.16
C ASP A 161 36.66 5.13 -5.58
N THR A 162 36.99 6.40 -5.79
CA THR A 162 37.68 6.87 -6.97
C THR A 162 38.95 6.05 -7.06
N GLY A 163 38.98 5.13 -8.03
CA GLY A 163 40.21 4.53 -8.51
C GLY A 163 41.18 5.65 -8.89
N LYS A 164 42.09 5.96 -7.98
CA LYS A 164 43.31 6.70 -8.23
C LYS A 164 44.44 5.82 -7.69
N GLY A 165 45.15 5.15 -8.60
CA GLY A 165 46.44 4.54 -8.30
C GLY A 165 46.60 3.08 -8.72
N ALA A 166 46.55 2.78 -10.03
CA ALA A 166 47.27 1.65 -10.60
C ALA A 166 47.48 1.87 -12.12
N THR A 167 48.09 3.00 -12.46
CA THR A 167 48.67 3.24 -13.78
C THR A 167 49.89 4.13 -13.56
N SER A 168 51.04 3.52 -13.27
CA SER A 168 52.38 3.93 -13.73
C SER A 168 53.46 3.23 -12.89
N ALA A 169 54.19 2.32 -13.52
CA ALA A 169 55.56 1.83 -13.27
C ALA A 169 55.68 0.62 -14.22
N VAL A 170 56.09 0.78 -15.48
CA VAL A 170 57.49 0.82 -15.95
C VAL A 170 58.35 -0.23 -15.25
#